data_AF-A0A355B5B4-F1
#
_entry.id   AF-A0A355B5B4-F1
#
_cell.length_a   1.000
_cell.length_b   1.000
_cell.length_c   1.000
_cell.angle_alpha   90.00
_cell.angle_beta   90.00
_cell.angle_gamma   90.00
#
_symmetry.space_group_name_H-M   'P 1'
#
loop_
_entity.id
_entity.type
_entity.pdbx_description
1 polymer ?
#
loop_
_entity_poly.entity_id
_entity_poly.type
_entity_poly.pdbx_seq_one_letter_code
_entity_poly.pdbx_strand_id
1 'polypeptide(L)'
;MLFKRFSPGAVVSSAILALSMAAPAPTSSEELDIGNLMNRMEGAYVEVVKSLLLVPVLELANEAPFAKVQKQLGEIVNTARLLPKIDNYKNDNSFRNFAGNVEKQAQGLAELAGKKRQVASLSALSRLQDACMQCHIKFRF
;
A
#
# COMPACT_ATOMS: atom_id res chain seq x y z
N MET A 1 25.90 56.11 -61.35
CA MET A 1 24.63 56.68 -61.88
C MET A 1 23.48 55.80 -61.42
N LEU A 2 22.41 56.43 -60.93
CA LEU A 2 21.20 55.82 -60.36
C LEU A 2 20.53 54.81 -61.32
N PHE A 3 19.85 53.79 -60.78
CA PHE A 3 18.38 53.70 -60.84
C PHE A 3 17.82 52.74 -59.76
N LYS A 4 16.91 53.29 -58.97
CA LYS A 4 15.99 52.61 -58.04
C LYS A 4 15.02 51.72 -58.82
N ARG A 5 14.60 50.59 -58.23
CA ARG A 5 13.19 50.14 -58.23
C ARG A 5 12.86 49.43 -56.90
N PHE A 6 11.79 49.92 -56.27
CA PHE A 6 11.14 49.39 -55.08
C PHE A 6 10.27 48.16 -55.43
N SER A 7 10.14 47.21 -54.51
CA SER A 7 8.87 46.95 -53.79
C SER A 7 9.02 45.88 -52.70
N PRO A 8 8.12 45.89 -51.69
CA PRO A 8 8.39 45.50 -50.31
C PRO A 8 7.83 44.11 -49.97
N GLY A 9 8.31 43.48 -48.90
CA GLY A 9 7.62 42.31 -48.35
C GLY A 9 8.34 41.61 -47.21
N ALA A 10 7.69 41.63 -46.05
CA ALA A 10 7.82 40.69 -44.93
C ALA A 10 9.10 40.76 -44.07
N VAL A 11 9.02 41.65 -43.08
CA VAL A 11 9.59 41.46 -41.75
C VAL A 11 9.02 40.17 -41.16
N VAL A 12 9.86 39.20 -40.80
CA VAL A 12 9.57 38.28 -39.69
C VAL A 12 10.88 37.93 -38.98
N SER A 13 11.20 38.71 -37.96
CA SER A 13 12.00 38.24 -36.84
C SER A 13 11.16 37.23 -36.06
N SER A 14 11.65 36.01 -35.90
CA SER A 14 11.14 35.09 -34.88
C SER A 14 12.33 34.33 -34.31
N ALA A 15 12.79 34.85 -33.19
CA ALA A 15 13.72 34.19 -32.30
C ALA A 15 13.08 32.88 -31.81
N ILE A 16 13.64 31.74 -32.20
CA ILE A 16 13.35 30.49 -31.52
C ILE A 16 14.38 30.40 -30.39
N LEU A 17 13.98 30.92 -29.22
CA LEU A 17 14.62 30.59 -27.96
C LEU A 17 14.53 29.08 -27.77
N ALA A 18 15.68 28.49 -27.42
CA ALA A 18 15.82 27.13 -26.97
C ALA A 18 14.81 26.83 -25.84
N LEU A 19 13.81 26.00 -26.12
CA LEU A 19 13.16 25.23 -25.07
C LEU A 19 14.12 24.09 -24.70
N SER A 20 14.92 24.35 -23.67
CA SER A 20 15.47 23.32 -22.81
C SER A 20 14.37 22.34 -22.46
N MET A 21 14.37 21.17 -23.07
CA MET A 21 13.54 20.06 -22.63
C MET A 21 14.11 19.57 -21.29
N ALA A 22 13.78 20.30 -20.22
CA ALA A 22 13.77 19.72 -18.90
C ALA A 22 12.67 18.66 -18.94
N ALA A 23 13.08 17.41 -19.20
CA ALA A 23 12.24 16.27 -18.86
C ALA A 23 11.79 16.49 -17.41
N PRO A 24 10.48 16.42 -17.10
CA PRO A 24 10.07 16.48 -15.71
C PRO A 24 10.79 15.34 -15.00
N ALA A 25 11.59 15.69 -14.00
CA ALA A 25 12.10 14.71 -13.05
C ALA A 25 10.88 13.91 -12.56
N PRO A 26 10.96 12.58 -12.44
CA PRO A 26 9.86 11.80 -11.87
C PRO A 26 9.76 12.14 -10.38
N THR A 27 9.09 13.24 -10.06
CA THR A 27 8.72 13.64 -8.71
C THR A 27 7.27 13.26 -8.49
N SER A 28 7.07 12.03 -8.07
CA SER A 28 6.06 11.71 -7.07
C SER A 28 6.45 10.38 -6.44
N SER A 29 7.21 10.42 -5.35
CA SER A 29 7.01 9.41 -4.33
C SER A 29 5.52 9.50 -3.98
N GLU A 30 4.74 8.50 -4.36
CA GLU A 30 3.31 8.45 -4.03
C GLU A 30 3.18 8.75 -2.54
N GLU A 31 2.53 9.87 -2.21
CA GLU A 31 2.36 10.30 -0.83
C GLU A 31 1.62 9.17 -0.13
N LEU A 32 2.23 8.61 0.93
CA LEU A 32 1.66 7.49 1.66
C LEU A 32 0.46 8.00 2.45
N ASP A 33 -0.72 7.92 1.83
CA ASP A 33 -1.98 8.27 2.48
C ASP A 33 -2.39 7.18 3.48
N ILE A 34 -2.56 7.58 4.74
CA ILE A 34 -2.90 6.65 5.81
C ILE A 34 -4.28 6.02 5.62
N GLY A 35 -5.24 6.77 5.08
CA GLY A 35 -6.59 6.26 4.82
C GLY A 35 -6.57 5.11 3.82
N ASN A 36 -5.85 5.28 2.71
CA ASN A 36 -5.68 4.25 1.68
C ASN A 36 -4.95 3.02 2.21
N LEU A 37 -3.89 3.21 3.00
CA LEU A 37 -3.18 2.09 3.64
C LEU A 37 -4.10 1.35 4.62
N MET A 38 -4.87 2.06 5.44
CA MET A 38 -5.79 1.42 6.37
C MET A 38 -6.91 0.67 5.66
N ASN A 39 -7.50 1.24 4.61
CA ASN A 39 -8.52 0.57 3.79
C ASN A 39 -8.00 -0.72 3.14
N ARG A 40 -6.75 -0.70 2.64
CA ARG A 40 -6.09 -1.90 2.09
C ARG A 40 -5.90 -2.97 3.16
N MET A 41 -5.42 -2.58 4.35
CA MET A 41 -5.21 -3.51 5.46
C MET A 41 -6.53 -4.11 5.95
N GLU A 42 -7.57 -3.29 6.11
CA GLU A 42 -8.90 -3.74 6.50
C GLU A 42 -9.49 -4.72 5.48
N GLY A 43 -9.44 -4.37 4.18
CA GLY A 43 -9.91 -5.25 3.12
C GLY A 43 -9.22 -6.62 3.12
N ALA A 44 -7.89 -6.63 3.27
CA ALA A 44 -7.13 -7.86 3.39
C ALA A 44 -7.50 -8.67 4.64
N TYR A 45 -7.64 -8.00 5.79
CA TYR A 45 -8.05 -8.62 7.05
C TYR A 45 -9.43 -9.27 6.95
N VAL A 46 -10.42 -8.56 6.41
CA VAL A 46 -11.78 -9.07 6.19
C VAL A 46 -11.76 -10.32 5.32
N GLU A 47 -10.95 -10.35 4.26
CA GLU A 47 -10.83 -11.53 3.40
C GLU A 47 -10.15 -12.71 4.10
N VAL A 48 -9.19 -12.48 5.00
CA VAL A 48 -8.62 -13.52 5.87
C VAL A 48 -9.69 -14.10 6.79
N VAL A 49 -10.46 -13.24 7.47
CA VAL A 49 -11.56 -13.66 8.36
C VAL A 49 -12.59 -14.51 7.61
N LYS A 50 -13.08 -14.02 6.46
CA LYS A 50 -14.03 -14.77 5.62
C LYS A 50 -13.46 -16.13 5.21
N SER A 51 -12.20 -16.14 4.74
CA SER A 51 -11.57 -17.37 4.25
C SER A 51 -11.35 -18.41 5.37
N LEU A 52 -11.02 -17.97 6.59
CA LEU A 52 -10.74 -18.89 7.70
C LEU A 52 -12.00 -19.32 8.47
N LEU A 53 -13.00 -18.45 8.59
CA LEU A 53 -14.18 -18.70 9.44
C LEU A 53 -15.45 -18.98 8.67
N LEU A 54 -15.67 -18.31 7.53
CA LEU A 54 -16.95 -18.37 6.83
C LEU A 54 -16.94 -19.40 5.71
N VAL A 55 -15.92 -19.41 4.85
CA VAL A 55 -15.84 -20.37 3.73
C VAL A 55 -15.96 -21.82 4.18
N PRO A 56 -15.23 -22.28 5.23
CA PRO A 56 -15.35 -23.67 5.66
C PRO A 56 -16.74 -24.05 6.18
N VAL A 57 -17.48 -23.08 6.72
CA VAL A 57 -18.79 -23.30 7.35
C VAL A 57 -19.93 -23.11 6.34
N LEU A 58 -19.89 -22.05 5.56
CA LEU A 58 -20.98 -21.61 4.67
C LEU A 58 -20.92 -22.25 3.29
N GLU A 59 -19.72 -22.48 2.75
CA GLU A 59 -19.55 -23.06 1.42
C GLU A 59 -19.38 -24.59 1.47
N LEU A 60 -19.57 -25.20 2.65
CA LEU A 60 -19.34 -26.62 2.92
C LEU A 60 -17.93 -27.09 2.48
N ALA A 61 -16.97 -26.16 2.44
CA ALA A 61 -15.59 -26.47 2.17
C ALA A 61 -14.98 -27.15 3.41
N ASN A 62 -14.42 -28.35 3.26
CA ASN A 62 -13.80 -29.06 4.38
C ASN A 62 -12.52 -28.36 4.91
N GLU A 63 -11.97 -27.40 4.16
CA GLU A 63 -10.76 -26.66 4.51
C GLU A 63 -10.83 -25.20 4.03
N ALA A 64 -10.10 -24.33 4.72
CA ALA A 64 -9.91 -22.94 4.30
C ALA A 64 -9.08 -22.85 2.99
N PRO A 65 -9.33 -21.83 2.14
CA PRO A 65 -8.53 -21.58 0.94
C PRO A 65 -7.18 -20.96 1.31
N PHE A 66 -6.26 -21.76 1.86
CA PHE A 66 -5.00 -21.28 2.45
C PHE A 66 -4.12 -20.43 1.51
N ALA A 67 -4.13 -20.69 0.20
CA ALA A 67 -3.41 -19.85 -0.76
C ALA A 67 -3.97 -18.41 -0.80
N LYS A 68 -5.29 -18.26 -0.75
CA LYS A 68 -5.95 -16.94 -0.65
C LYS A 68 -5.62 -16.28 0.68
N VAL A 69 -5.67 -17.04 1.79
CA VAL A 69 -5.29 -16.56 3.12
C VAL A 69 -3.87 -16.01 3.12
N GLN A 70 -2.90 -16.76 2.60
CA GLN A 70 -1.50 -16.32 2.52
C GLN A 70 -1.32 -15.05 1.67
N LYS A 71 -2.01 -14.97 0.51
CA LYS A 71 -1.98 -13.76 -0.33
C LYS A 71 -2.43 -12.53 0.46
N GLN A 72 -3.56 -12.62 1.15
CA GLN A 72 -4.09 -11.48 1.91
C GLN A 72 -3.22 -11.11 3.11
N LEU A 73 -2.61 -12.10 3.78
CA LEU A 73 -1.64 -11.83 4.84
C LEU A 73 -0.39 -11.13 4.31
N GLY A 74 0.02 -11.44 3.08
CA GLY A 74 1.08 -10.70 2.37
C GLY A 74 0.72 -9.21 2.20
N GLU A 75 -0.53 -8.89 1.85
CA GLU A 75 -0.98 -7.49 1.77
C GLU A 75 -0.94 -6.80 3.12
N ILE A 76 -1.34 -7.48 4.20
CA ILE A 76 -1.25 -6.92 5.57
C ILE A 76 0.22 -6.66 5.93
N VAL A 77 1.13 -7.61 5.68
CA VAL A 77 2.57 -7.46 5.92
C VAL A 77 3.15 -6.29 5.15
N ASN A 78 2.86 -6.20 3.85
CA ASN A 78 3.36 -5.12 3.01
C ASN A 78 2.85 -3.76 3.48
N THR A 79 1.55 -3.68 3.83
CA THR A 79 0.94 -2.44 4.31
C THR A 79 1.50 -2.04 5.67
N ALA A 80 1.67 -2.99 6.60
CA ALA A 80 2.27 -2.75 7.92
C ALA A 80 3.69 -2.19 7.82
N ARG A 81 4.48 -2.60 6.83
CA ARG A 81 5.82 -2.05 6.56
C ARG A 81 5.83 -0.63 6.00
N LEU A 82 4.74 -0.20 5.36
CA LEU A 82 4.58 1.15 4.82
C LEU A 82 4.14 2.14 5.89
N LEU A 83 3.35 1.70 6.88
CA LEU A 83 2.81 2.58 7.92
C LEU A 83 3.91 3.44 8.59
N PRO A 84 5.04 2.91 9.09
CA PRO A 84 6.06 3.74 9.75
C PRO A 84 6.82 4.68 8.83
N LYS A 85 6.53 4.68 7.52
CA LYS A 85 7.15 5.57 6.53
C LYS A 85 6.30 6.81 6.25
N ILE A 86 5.06 6.85 6.75
CA ILE A 86 4.19 8.03 6.68
C ILE A 86 4.83 9.16 7.47
N ASP A 87 4.91 10.35 6.89
CA ASP A 87 5.67 11.47 7.46
C ASP A 87 5.26 11.85 8.88
N ASN A 88 3.96 11.73 9.20
CA ASN A 88 3.42 12.02 10.54
C ASN A 88 3.86 11.00 11.60
N TYR A 89 4.32 9.81 11.21
CA TYR A 89 4.63 8.70 12.13
C TYR A 89 6.07 8.20 12.04
N LYS A 90 6.88 8.71 11.11
CA LYS A 90 8.26 8.21 10.86
C LYS A 90 9.19 8.26 12.06
N ASN A 91 8.96 9.20 12.97
CA ASN A 91 9.74 9.37 14.19
C ASN A 91 9.05 8.81 15.45
N ASP A 92 7.86 8.21 15.31
CA ASP A 92 7.12 7.63 16.43
C ASP A 92 7.53 6.18 16.65
N ASN A 93 8.33 5.95 17.71
CA ASN A 93 8.79 4.62 18.10
C ASN A 93 7.64 3.68 18.49
N SER A 94 6.59 4.19 19.13
CA SER A 94 5.45 3.39 19.55
C SER A 94 4.68 2.90 18.33
N PHE A 95 4.40 3.83 17.39
CA PHE A 95 3.75 3.50 16.14
C PHE A 95 4.52 2.44 15.34
N ARG A 96 5.84 2.62 15.20
CA ARG A 96 6.71 1.63 14.54
C ARG A 96 6.67 0.26 15.22
N ASN A 97 6.64 0.22 16.55
CA ASN A 97 6.55 -1.04 17.30
C ASN A 97 5.19 -1.73 17.09
N PHE A 98 4.09 -0.98 17.08
CA PHE A 98 2.77 -1.54 16.80
C PHE A 98 2.66 -2.09 15.37
N ALA A 99 3.10 -1.32 14.38
CA ALA A 99 3.14 -1.78 12.99
C ALA A 99 4.01 -3.03 12.82
N GLY A 100 5.19 -3.07 13.47
CA GLY A 100 6.05 -4.25 13.48
C GLY A 100 5.41 -5.47 14.16
N ASN A 101 4.61 -5.28 15.20
CA ASN A 101 3.86 -6.38 15.82
C ASN A 101 2.77 -6.92 14.88
N VAL A 102 2.02 -6.05 14.19
CA VAL A 102 1.05 -6.47 13.15
C VAL A 102 1.75 -7.28 12.06
N GLU A 103 2.88 -6.79 11.55
CA GLU A 103 3.69 -7.52 10.57
C GLU A 103 4.06 -8.93 11.07
N LYS A 104 4.61 -9.02 12.29
CA LYS A 104 5.03 -10.29 12.90
C LYS A 104 3.87 -11.28 13.04
N GLN A 105 2.71 -10.83 13.53
CA GLN A 105 1.55 -11.73 13.69
C GLN A 105 1.02 -12.19 12.34
N ALA A 106 0.97 -11.31 11.34
CA ALA A 106 0.53 -11.65 9.99
C ALA A 106 1.47 -12.68 9.33
N GLN A 107 2.80 -12.52 9.49
CA GLN A 107 3.78 -13.52 9.02
C GLN A 107 3.60 -14.87 9.72
N GLY A 108 3.47 -14.88 11.04
CA GLY A 108 3.25 -16.12 11.80
C GLY A 108 1.97 -16.84 11.39
N LEU A 109 0.89 -16.09 11.11
CA LEU A 109 -0.33 -16.67 10.56
C LEU A 109 -0.13 -17.19 9.12
N ALA A 110 0.62 -16.48 8.28
CA ALA A 110 0.90 -16.90 6.90
C ALA A 110 1.73 -18.20 6.84
N GLU A 111 2.65 -18.40 7.78
CA GLU A 111 3.39 -19.65 7.93
C GLU A 111 2.48 -20.82 8.32
N LEU A 112 1.55 -20.60 9.25
CA LEU A 112 0.58 -21.62 9.67
C LEU A 112 -0.39 -21.97 8.53
N ALA A 113 -0.82 -20.97 7.77
CA ALA A 113 -1.62 -21.15 6.56
C ALA A 113 -0.86 -21.94 5.49
N GLY A 114 0.43 -21.66 5.29
CA GLY A 114 1.29 -22.41 4.36
C GLY A 114 1.47 -23.88 4.75
N LYS A 115 1.39 -24.18 6.05
CA LYS A 115 1.37 -25.54 6.61
C LYS A 115 -0.03 -26.15 6.68
N LYS A 116 -1.05 -25.46 6.15
CA LYS A 116 -2.47 -25.85 6.16
C LYS A 116 -3.02 -26.18 7.56
N ARG A 117 -2.50 -25.54 8.60
CA ARG A 117 -2.89 -25.81 9.99
C ARG A 117 -4.12 -24.98 10.36
N GLN A 118 -5.33 -25.43 10.02
CA GLN A 118 -6.57 -24.65 10.19
C GLN A 118 -6.78 -24.16 11.63
N VAL A 119 -6.83 -25.06 12.62
CA VAL A 119 -7.07 -24.70 14.03
C VAL A 119 -6.00 -23.75 14.55
N ALA A 120 -4.73 -24.00 14.25
CA ALA A 120 -3.65 -23.10 14.64
C ALA A 120 -3.74 -21.72 13.96
N SER A 121 -4.22 -21.68 12.71
CA SER A 121 -4.47 -20.45 11.97
C SER A 121 -5.61 -19.64 12.60
N LEU A 122 -6.66 -20.30 13.08
CA LEU A 122 -7.73 -19.63 13.83
C LEU A 122 -7.22 -18.99 15.14
N SER A 123 -6.39 -19.70 15.90
CA SER A 123 -5.76 -19.11 17.09
C SER A 123 -4.74 -18.01 16.77
N ALA A 124 -4.12 -18.04 15.59
CA ALA A 124 -3.23 -16.98 15.15
C ALA A 124 -3.97 -15.74 14.63
N LEU A 125 -5.18 -15.92 14.07
CA LEU A 125 -6.05 -14.82 13.67
C LEU A 125 -6.41 -13.92 14.85
N SER A 126 -6.71 -14.49 16.02
CA SER A 126 -7.01 -13.67 17.22
C SER A 126 -5.81 -12.84 17.69
N ARG A 127 -4.58 -13.36 17.58
CA ARG A 127 -3.36 -12.59 17.89
C ARG A 127 -3.11 -11.46 16.89
N LEU A 128 -3.41 -11.70 15.61
CA LEU A 128 -3.36 -10.64 14.60
C LEU A 128 -4.39 -9.55 14.90
N GLN A 129 -5.63 -9.93 15.23
CA GLN A 129 -6.67 -8.98 15.61
C GLN A 129 -6.28 -8.14 16.83
N ASP A 130 -5.72 -8.77 17.87
CA ASP A 130 -5.22 -8.07 19.05
C ASP A 130 -4.11 -7.07 18.69
N ALA A 131 -3.15 -7.46 17.83
CA ALA A 131 -2.11 -6.55 17.36
C ALA A 131 -2.67 -5.32 16.62
N CYS A 132 -3.69 -5.51 15.76
CA CYS A 132 -4.40 -4.41 15.11
C CYS A 132 -5.06 -3.49 16.16
N MET A 133 -5.77 -4.07 17.13
CA MET A 133 -6.48 -3.30 18.17
C MET A 133 -5.54 -2.50 19.06
N GLN A 134 -4.37 -3.04 19.41
CA GLN A 134 -3.38 -2.30 20.21
C GLN A 134 -2.93 -1.01 19.52
N CYS A 135 -2.80 -1.02 18.19
CA CYS A 135 -2.51 0.18 17.41
C CYS A 135 -3.70 1.15 17.46
N HIS A 136 -4.91 0.69 17.16
CA HIS A 136 -6.13 1.52 17.09
C HIS A 136 -6.52 2.16 18.43
N ILE A 137 -6.21 1.51 19.56
CA ILE A 137 -6.46 2.06 20.90
C ILE A 137 -5.56 3.28 21.16
N LYS A 138 -4.33 3.28 20.63
CA LYS A 138 -3.34 4.34 20.84
C LYS A 138 -3.37 5.42 19.77
N PHE A 139 -3.66 5.03 18.53
CA PHE A 139 -3.66 5.88 17.36
C PHE A 139 -5.03 5.76 16.71
N ARG A 140 -5.82 6.83 16.79
CA ARG A 140 -7.07 6.94 16.02
C ARG A 140 -6.71 7.48 14.64
N PHE A 141 -6.96 6.67 13.63
CA PHE A 141 -6.83 7.02 12.21
C PHE A 141 -8.16 7.56 11.69
#